data_AF-A0A1I6B4E1-F1
#
_entry.id   AF-A0A1I6B4E1-F1
#
_cell.length_a   1.000
_cell.length_b   1.000
_cell.length_c   1.000
_cell.angle_alpha   90.00
_cell.angle_beta   90.00
_cell.angle_gamma   90.00
#
_symmetry.space_group_name_H-M   'P 1'
#
loop_
_entity.id
_entity.type
_entity.pdbx_description
1 polymer ?
#
loop_
_entity_poly.entity_id
_entity_poly.type
_entity_poly.pdbx_seq_one_letter_code
_entity_poly.pdbx_strand_id
1 'polypeptide(L)'
;MKTPQAFVLPLLAGAALLPWPVAAQGSTPVVLTVASAPAGVRPALVRDEVAFADPIREAQRTLPQAKKRFLAGLAHGDQFLLVVRVMATDTSFRQASARVLGWHGNRVQALLLPEAAGSASSAEPVPVSFPETAVVDWTLRRASGREEGNYVGRYLDTACQLESLPFR
;
A
#
# COMPACT_ATOMS: atom_id res chain seq x y z
N MET A 1 21.17 17.74 -83.46
CA MET A 1 21.35 18.97 -82.66
C MET A 1 20.06 19.29 -81.94
N LYS A 2 20.17 19.81 -80.70
CA LYS A 2 19.12 20.23 -79.73
C LYS A 2 18.49 19.16 -78.84
N THR A 3 18.92 19.22 -77.58
CA THR A 3 18.27 18.76 -76.33
C THR A 3 16.83 19.29 -76.19
N PRO A 4 16.01 18.68 -75.32
CA PRO A 4 15.86 19.27 -73.98
C PRO A 4 15.91 18.26 -72.83
N GLN A 5 16.42 18.79 -71.72
CA GLN A 5 16.45 18.22 -70.38
C GLN A 5 15.03 18.09 -69.81
N ALA A 6 14.79 17.04 -69.03
CA ALA A 6 13.72 17.02 -68.03
C ALA A 6 14.33 16.65 -66.67
N PHE A 7 14.20 17.59 -65.74
CA PHE A 7 14.59 17.49 -64.34
C PHE A 7 13.76 16.41 -63.62
N VAL A 8 14.42 15.53 -62.87
CA VAL A 8 13.75 14.67 -61.87
C VAL A 8 14.19 15.15 -60.49
N LEU A 9 13.25 15.73 -59.75
CA LEU A 9 13.35 16.07 -58.33
C LEU A 9 13.25 14.78 -57.49
N PRO A 10 14.14 14.53 -56.50
CA PRO A 10 13.86 13.55 -55.47
C PRO A 10 13.01 14.21 -54.37
N LEU A 11 11.84 13.64 -54.12
CA LEU A 11 10.97 13.96 -52.98
C LEU A 11 11.61 13.38 -51.71
N LEU A 12 12.20 14.24 -50.86
CA LEU A 12 12.64 13.85 -49.51
C LEU A 12 11.41 13.68 -48.61
N ALA A 13 11.01 12.43 -48.37
CA ALA A 13 10.03 12.10 -47.35
C ALA A 13 10.67 12.23 -45.96
N GLY A 14 10.49 13.39 -45.32
CA GLY A 14 10.83 13.60 -43.92
C GLY A 14 9.86 12.84 -43.02
N ALA A 15 10.27 11.67 -42.53
CA ALA A 15 9.57 10.98 -41.45
C ALA A 15 9.79 11.76 -40.14
N ALA A 16 8.81 12.57 -39.76
CA ALA A 16 8.77 13.18 -38.44
C ALA A 16 8.53 12.07 -37.39
N LEU A 17 9.60 11.62 -36.74
CA LEU A 17 9.52 10.80 -35.54
C LEU A 17 8.94 11.66 -34.41
N LEU A 18 7.62 11.59 -34.22
CA LEU A 18 7.00 12.10 -33.00
C LEU A 18 7.50 11.25 -31.83
N PRO A 19 8.11 11.83 -30.79
CA PRO A 19 8.50 11.06 -29.61
C PRO A 19 7.24 10.50 -28.94
N TRP A 20 7.19 9.18 -28.77
CA TRP A 20 6.19 8.53 -27.94
C TRP A 20 6.23 9.17 -26.54
N PRO A 21 5.08 9.50 -25.93
CA PRO A 21 5.06 9.88 -24.52
C PRO A 21 5.59 8.70 -23.71
N VAL A 22 6.76 8.87 -23.09
CA VAL A 22 7.24 7.99 -22.04
C VAL A 22 6.23 8.12 -20.90
N ALA A 23 5.39 7.10 -20.72
CA ALA A 23 4.55 7.02 -19.53
C ALA A 23 5.48 7.11 -18.31
N ALA A 24 5.26 8.11 -17.46
CA ALA A 24 5.95 8.22 -16.19
C ALA A 24 5.76 6.90 -15.45
N GLN A 25 6.84 6.16 -15.24
CA GLN A 25 6.84 4.93 -14.45
C GLN A 25 6.54 5.32 -12.99
N GLY A 26 5.27 5.39 -12.64
CA GLY A 26 4.83 5.52 -11.26
C GLY A 26 5.33 4.29 -10.50
N SER A 27 6.23 4.51 -9.55
CA SER A 27 6.74 3.46 -8.66
C SER A 27 5.58 2.88 -7.86
N THR A 28 5.24 1.62 -8.11
CA THR A 28 4.24 0.90 -7.34
C THR A 28 4.73 0.74 -5.89
N PRO A 29 3.96 1.13 -4.87
CA PRO A 29 4.36 0.97 -3.48
C PRO A 29 4.69 -0.49 -3.16
N VAL A 30 5.82 -0.72 -2.50
CA VAL A 30 6.30 -2.05 -2.13
C VAL A 30 5.96 -2.31 -0.67
N VAL A 31 5.22 -3.39 -0.41
CA VAL A 31 4.95 -3.86 0.96
C VAL A 31 6.20 -4.50 1.54
N LEU A 32 6.57 -4.08 2.74
CA LEU A 32 7.80 -4.46 3.41
C LEU A 32 7.59 -5.58 4.43
N THR A 33 8.58 -6.44 4.52
CA THR A 33 8.86 -7.29 5.67
C THR A 33 10.26 -6.95 6.19
N VAL A 34 10.60 -7.30 7.43
CA VAL A 34 11.99 -7.11 7.93
C VAL A 34 13.01 -7.83 7.04
N ALA A 35 12.65 -9.01 6.53
CA ALA A 35 13.48 -9.81 5.64
C ALA A 35 13.68 -9.18 4.25
N SER A 36 12.64 -8.55 3.70
CA SER A 36 12.68 -7.95 2.35
C SER A 36 13.06 -6.47 2.33
N ALA A 37 13.19 -5.83 3.50
CA ALA A 37 13.50 -4.42 3.58
C ALA A 37 14.93 -4.08 3.14
N PRO A 38 15.13 -2.97 2.40
CA PRO A 38 16.46 -2.45 2.10
C PRO A 38 17.27 -2.17 3.37
N ALA A 39 18.60 -2.30 3.28
CA ALA A 39 19.50 -2.16 4.42
C ALA A 39 19.35 -0.81 5.16
N GLY A 40 19.13 0.29 4.42
CA GLY A 40 18.92 1.61 5.03
C GLY A 40 17.62 1.75 5.83
N VAL A 41 16.59 0.96 5.50
CA VAL A 41 15.25 1.04 6.11
C VAL A 41 15.11 0.09 7.30
N ARG A 42 15.83 -1.04 7.26
CA ARG A 42 15.72 -2.13 8.25
C ARG A 42 15.90 -1.66 9.71
N PRO A 43 16.87 -0.81 10.08
CA PRO A 43 16.99 -0.36 11.48
C PRO A 43 15.76 0.41 11.97
N ALA A 44 15.14 1.22 11.11
CA ALA A 44 13.93 1.95 11.45
C ALA A 44 12.72 1.01 11.59
N LEU A 45 12.59 0.01 10.72
CA LEU A 45 11.55 -1.02 10.82
C LEU A 45 11.65 -1.83 12.11
N VAL A 46 12.88 -2.25 12.49
CA VAL A 46 13.10 -3.01 13.72
C VAL A 46 12.75 -2.16 14.95
N ARG A 47 13.11 -0.87 14.96
CA ARG A 47 12.72 0.03 16.06
C ARG A 47 11.21 0.19 16.16
N ASP A 48 10.51 0.36 15.04
CA ASP A 48 9.05 0.44 14.98
C ASP A 48 8.39 -0.85 15.49
N GLU A 49 8.91 -2.01 15.07
CA GLU A 49 8.41 -3.31 15.53
C GLU A 49 8.62 -3.51 17.04
N VAL A 50 9.75 -3.06 17.59
CA VAL A 50 10.01 -3.09 19.04
C VAL A 50 9.08 -2.14 19.79
N ALA A 51 8.86 -0.93 19.29
CA ALA A 51 8.00 0.08 19.92
C ALA A 51 6.54 -0.38 20.04
N PHE A 52 6.06 -1.18 19.07
CA PHE A 52 4.70 -1.68 19.02
C PHE A 52 4.62 -3.20 19.22
N ALA A 53 5.64 -3.81 19.84
CA ALA A 53 5.76 -5.26 19.89
C ALA A 53 4.54 -5.94 20.51
N ASP A 54 4.00 -5.37 21.59
CA ASP A 54 2.87 -5.95 22.33
C ASP A 54 1.55 -5.94 21.50
N PRO A 55 1.08 -4.78 20.99
CA PRO A 55 -0.12 -4.76 20.15
C PRO A 55 0.07 -5.53 18.83
N ILE A 56 1.26 -5.54 18.24
CA ILE A 56 1.55 -6.35 17.04
C ILE A 56 1.42 -7.85 17.34
N ARG A 57 2.00 -8.32 18.46
CA ARG A 57 1.88 -9.74 18.85
C ARG A 57 0.43 -10.15 19.03
N GLU A 58 -0.38 -9.31 19.67
CA GLU A 58 -1.80 -9.58 19.87
C GLU A 58 -2.59 -9.60 18.54
N ALA A 59 -2.31 -8.66 17.64
CA ALA A 59 -2.88 -8.66 16.30
C ALA A 59 -2.52 -9.94 15.53
N GLN A 60 -1.25 -10.34 15.55
CA GLN A 60 -0.77 -11.55 14.89
C GLN A 60 -1.37 -12.83 15.50
N ARG A 61 -1.51 -12.88 16.83
CA ARG A 61 -2.12 -14.02 17.55
C ARG A 61 -3.58 -14.24 17.14
N THR A 62 -4.31 -13.15 16.88
CA THR A 62 -5.75 -13.19 16.58
C THR A 62 -6.06 -13.20 15.08
N LEU A 63 -5.08 -12.86 14.23
CA LEU A 63 -5.20 -12.85 12.77
C LEU A 63 -5.71 -14.19 12.19
N PRO A 64 -5.25 -15.39 12.62
CA PRO A 64 -5.77 -16.65 12.06
C PRO A 64 -7.29 -16.81 12.25
N GLN A 65 -7.81 -16.38 13.40
CA GLN A 65 -9.25 -16.42 13.67
C GLN A 65 -9.99 -15.39 12.80
N ALA A 66 -9.46 -14.18 12.66
CA ALA A 66 -10.03 -13.14 11.82
C ALA A 66 -10.05 -13.55 10.33
N LYS A 67 -8.94 -14.13 9.84
CA LYS A 67 -8.81 -14.73 8.51
C LYS A 67 -9.87 -15.81 8.27
N LYS A 68 -10.10 -16.71 9.25
CA LYS A 68 -11.15 -17.74 9.14
C LYS A 68 -12.53 -17.11 8.94
N ARG A 69 -12.84 -16.01 9.64
CA ARG A 69 -14.11 -15.28 9.46
C ARG A 69 -14.18 -14.64 8.07
N PHE A 70 -13.11 -13.99 7.61
CA PHE A 70 -13.05 -13.43 6.26
C PHE A 70 -13.29 -14.49 5.18
N LEU A 71 -12.64 -15.65 5.28
CA LEU A 71 -12.78 -16.75 4.32
C LEU A 71 -14.16 -17.41 4.35
N ALA A 72 -14.90 -17.30 5.45
CA ALA A 72 -16.30 -17.73 5.53
C ALA A 72 -17.28 -16.75 4.85
N GLY A 73 -16.79 -15.59 4.42
CA GLY A 73 -17.57 -14.50 3.85
C GLY A 73 -17.90 -13.43 4.89
N LEU A 74 -17.94 -12.18 4.41
CA LEU A 74 -18.35 -11.03 5.20
C LEU A 74 -19.78 -10.61 4.85
N ALA A 75 -20.45 -9.97 5.80
CA ALA A 75 -21.74 -9.33 5.53
C ALA A 75 -21.56 -8.17 4.55
N HIS A 76 -22.63 -7.81 3.83
CA HIS A 76 -22.58 -6.71 2.87
C HIS A 76 -22.20 -5.39 3.56
N GLY A 77 -21.19 -4.70 3.01
CA GLY A 77 -20.67 -3.43 3.53
C GLY A 77 -19.59 -3.58 4.61
N ASP A 78 -19.40 -4.79 5.18
CA ASP A 78 -18.26 -5.06 6.05
C ASP A 78 -16.96 -5.10 5.23
N GLN A 79 -15.87 -4.66 5.85
CA GLN A 79 -14.54 -4.62 5.24
C GLN A 79 -13.52 -5.27 6.16
N PHE A 80 -12.66 -6.09 5.58
CA PHE A 80 -11.48 -6.60 6.27
C PHE A 80 -10.25 -5.85 5.78
N LEU A 81 -9.62 -5.15 6.71
CA LEU A 81 -8.48 -4.27 6.49
C LEU A 81 -7.26 -4.86 7.19
N LEU A 82 -6.10 -4.76 6.55
CA LEU A 82 -4.82 -5.08 7.14
C LEU A 82 -3.96 -3.83 7.17
N VAL A 83 -3.20 -3.64 8.24
CA VAL A 83 -2.17 -2.62 8.29
C VAL A 83 -0.85 -3.27 7.89
N VAL A 84 -0.18 -2.66 6.92
CA VAL A 84 1.12 -3.10 6.41
C VAL A 84 2.08 -1.92 6.33
N ARG A 85 3.38 -2.20 6.23
CA ARG A 85 4.40 -1.17 6.01
C ARG A 85 4.71 -1.10 4.52
N VAL A 86 4.72 0.10 3.95
CA VAL A 86 4.97 0.33 2.52
C VAL A 86 6.07 1.35 2.30
N MET A 87 6.85 1.14 1.24
CA MET A 87 7.84 2.08 0.72
C MET A 87 7.39 2.52 -0.67
N ALA A 88 7.31 3.83 -0.92
CA ALA A 88 6.83 4.36 -2.19
C ALA A 88 7.98 4.70 -3.14
N THR A 89 8.96 5.49 -2.69
CA THR A 89 10.06 6.02 -3.52
C THR A 89 11.28 6.48 -2.73
N ASP A 90 11.10 6.75 -1.44
CA ASP A 90 12.11 7.24 -0.54
C ASP A 90 12.78 6.08 0.22
N THR A 91 13.85 6.40 0.94
CA THR A 91 14.48 5.47 1.90
C THR A 91 13.69 5.39 3.21
N SER A 92 12.40 5.69 3.20
CA SER A 92 11.52 5.67 4.36
C SER A 92 10.36 4.70 4.14
N PHE A 93 9.64 4.39 5.21
CA PHE A 93 8.42 3.59 5.11
C PHE A 93 7.32 4.27 5.91
N ARG A 94 6.08 3.95 5.54
CA ARG A 94 4.89 4.34 6.31
C ARG A 94 4.00 3.13 6.54
N GLN A 95 3.13 3.22 7.53
CA GLN A 95 2.02 2.28 7.66
C GLN A 95 0.91 2.66 6.68
N ALA A 96 0.27 1.66 6.08
CA ALA A 96 -0.84 1.84 5.15
C ALA A 96 -1.91 0.78 5.40
N SER A 97 -3.16 1.17 5.20
CA SER A 97 -4.30 0.26 5.26
C SER A 97 -4.51 -0.42 3.91
N ALA A 98 -4.70 -1.73 3.92
CA ALA A 98 -4.95 -2.55 2.75
C ALA A 98 -6.29 -3.27 2.91
N ARG A 99 -7.23 -3.04 2.00
CA ARG A 99 -8.50 -3.78 1.95
C ARG A 99 -8.27 -5.14 1.31
N VAL A 100 -8.56 -6.20 2.03
CA VAL A 100 -8.36 -7.57 1.55
C VAL A 100 -9.35 -7.90 0.43
N LEU A 101 -8.82 -8.45 -0.66
CA LEU A 101 -9.59 -9.06 -1.75
C LEU A 101 -9.62 -10.58 -1.65
N GLY A 102 -8.52 -11.19 -1.21
CA GLY A 102 -8.43 -12.64 -1.10
C GLY A 102 -7.15 -13.13 -0.44
N TRP A 103 -7.12 -14.44 -0.20
CA TRP A 103 -5.97 -15.16 0.33
C TRP A 103 -5.66 -16.37 -0.55
N HIS A 104 -4.37 -16.55 -0.87
CA HIS A 104 -3.87 -17.73 -1.57
C HIS A 104 -2.67 -18.29 -0.80
N GLY A 105 -2.90 -19.37 -0.04
CA GLY A 105 -1.90 -19.91 0.88
C GLY A 105 -1.48 -18.88 1.93
N ASN A 106 -0.20 -18.52 1.93
CA ASN A 106 0.40 -17.52 2.82
C ASN A 106 0.47 -16.12 2.20
N ARG A 107 -0.14 -15.89 1.03
CA ARG A 107 -0.16 -14.59 0.36
C ARG A 107 -1.53 -13.94 0.44
N VAL A 108 -1.53 -12.64 0.70
CA VAL A 108 -2.70 -11.77 0.67
C VAL A 108 -2.75 -11.09 -0.71
N GLN A 109 -3.95 -10.97 -1.26
CA GLN A 109 -4.27 -10.03 -2.34
C GLN A 109 -5.14 -8.93 -1.76
N ALA A 110 -4.75 -7.67 -1.96
CA ALA A 110 -5.41 -6.53 -1.34
C ALA A 110 -5.33 -5.28 -2.21
N LEU A 111 -6.09 -4.26 -1.83
CA LEU A 111 -6.01 -2.90 -2.36
C LEU A 111 -5.46 -1.99 -1.27
N LEU A 112 -4.28 -1.39 -1.48
CA LEU A 112 -3.80 -0.30 -0.63
C LEU A 112 -4.75 0.88 -0.76
N LEU A 113 -5.25 1.34 0.37
CA LEU A 113 -6.13 2.49 0.44
C LEU A 113 -5.29 3.78 0.47
N PRO A 114 -5.77 4.86 -0.17
CA PRO A 114 -5.12 6.16 -0.06
C PRO A 114 -5.12 6.64 1.39
N GLU A 115 -4.11 7.44 1.73
CA GLU A 115 -3.97 8.00 3.07
C GLU A 115 -5.11 9.00 3.33
N ALA A 116 -5.82 8.81 4.44
CA ALA A 116 -6.93 9.67 4.83
C ALA A 116 -6.42 10.97 5.46
N ALA A 117 -5.68 11.79 4.70
CA ALA A 117 -5.17 13.07 5.18
C ALA A 117 -5.90 14.24 4.51
N GLY A 118 -6.95 14.75 5.18
CA GLY A 118 -7.39 16.16 5.19
C GLY A 118 -7.72 16.89 3.88
N SER A 119 -7.53 16.28 2.71
CA SER A 119 -7.80 16.85 1.41
C SER A 119 -8.32 15.74 0.50
N ALA A 120 -9.11 16.11 -0.50
CA ALA A 120 -9.69 15.23 -1.49
C ALA A 120 -8.61 14.58 -2.39
N SER A 121 -7.72 13.78 -1.80
CA SER A 121 -6.80 12.93 -2.52
C SER A 121 -7.62 11.84 -3.19
N SER A 122 -8.00 12.08 -4.44
CA SER A 122 -8.65 11.13 -5.35
C SER A 122 -7.67 10.07 -5.84
N ALA A 123 -6.74 9.63 -4.99
CA ALA A 123 -5.81 8.58 -5.33
C ALA A 123 -6.55 7.24 -5.35
N GLU A 124 -6.50 6.55 -6.48
CA GLU A 124 -7.15 5.25 -6.64
C GLU A 124 -6.49 4.21 -5.74
N PRO A 125 -7.27 3.25 -5.19
CA PRO A 125 -6.69 2.13 -4.46
C PRO A 125 -5.74 1.32 -5.35
N VAL A 126 -4.55 0.99 -4.82
CA VAL A 126 -3.51 0.31 -5.59
C VAL A 126 -3.50 -1.19 -5.28
N PRO A 127 -3.61 -2.09 -6.28
CA PRO A 127 -3.54 -3.52 -6.04
C PRO A 127 -2.15 -3.95 -5.58
N VAL A 128 -2.10 -4.76 -4.52
CA VAL A 128 -0.86 -5.31 -3.97
C VAL A 128 -1.01 -6.77 -3.60
N SER A 129 0.12 -7.49 -3.58
CA SER A 129 0.21 -8.82 -3.00
C SER A 129 1.44 -8.94 -2.11
N PHE A 130 1.25 -9.51 -0.91
CA PHE A 130 2.29 -9.61 0.10
C PHE A 130 2.12 -10.88 0.95
N PRO A 131 3.18 -11.37 1.62
CA PRO A 131 3.06 -12.48 2.55
C PRO A 131 2.30 -12.05 3.81
N GLU A 132 1.56 -12.97 4.43
CA GLU A 132 0.83 -12.73 5.68
C GLU A 132 1.75 -12.25 6.82
N THR A 133 3.04 -12.59 6.77
CA THR A 133 4.06 -12.10 7.70
C THR A 133 4.35 -10.60 7.59
N ALA A 134 3.83 -9.90 6.57
CA ALA A 134 3.93 -8.45 6.45
C ALA A 134 2.83 -7.71 7.25
N VAL A 135 1.85 -8.44 7.79
CA VAL A 135 0.73 -7.86 8.52
C VAL A 135 1.19 -7.38 9.90
N VAL A 136 0.91 -6.10 10.17
CA VAL A 136 1.21 -5.41 11.43
C VAL A 136 -0.01 -5.40 12.33
N ASP A 137 -1.19 -5.16 11.75
CA ASP A 137 -2.47 -5.14 12.45
C ASP A 137 -3.59 -5.57 11.50
N TRP A 138 -4.77 -5.85 12.04
CA TRP A 138 -5.96 -6.15 11.26
C TRP A 138 -7.20 -5.50 11.87
N THR A 139 -8.14 -5.10 11.01
CA THR A 139 -9.40 -4.52 11.44
C THR A 139 -10.54 -5.12 10.62
N LEU A 140 -11.53 -5.69 11.30
CA LEU A 140 -12.82 -5.99 10.68
C LEU A 140 -13.76 -4.82 10.99
N ARG A 141 -13.97 -3.98 9.97
CA ARG A 141 -14.83 -2.81 10.06
C ARG A 141 -16.23 -3.18 9.57
N ARG A 142 -17.20 -3.11 10.47
CA ARG A 142 -18.60 -3.38 10.16
C ARG A 142 -19.23 -2.21 9.40
N ALA A 143 -20.26 -2.50 8.61
CA ALA A 143 -21.06 -1.46 7.96
C ALA A 143 -21.66 -0.44 8.97
N SER A 144 -21.91 -0.88 10.21
CA SER A 144 -22.39 -0.02 11.30
C SER A 144 -21.32 0.92 11.87
N GLY A 145 -20.07 0.84 11.39
CA GLY A 145 -18.92 1.56 11.95
C GLY A 145 -18.24 0.88 13.14
N ARG A 146 -18.75 -0.26 13.63
CA ARG A 146 -18.10 -1.02 14.71
C ARG A 146 -16.82 -1.67 14.19
N GLU A 147 -15.75 -1.63 14.99
CA GLU A 147 -14.47 -2.25 14.64
C GLU A 147 -14.13 -3.41 15.59
N GLU A 148 -13.66 -4.51 15.02
CA GLU A 148 -12.99 -5.61 15.73
C GLU A 148 -11.52 -5.65 15.31
N GLY A 149 -10.63 -6.09 16.19
CA GLY A 149 -9.18 -6.00 15.96
C GLY A 149 -8.66 -4.61 16.31
N ASN A 150 -7.90 -3.99 15.39
CA ASN A 150 -7.32 -2.65 15.49
C ASN A 150 -6.48 -2.47 16.77
N TYR A 151 -5.55 -3.39 17.03
CA TYR A 151 -4.77 -3.41 18.27
C TYR A 151 -3.70 -2.33 18.30
N VAL A 152 -3.00 -2.14 17.19
CA VAL A 152 -1.95 -1.12 17.05
C VAL A 152 -2.57 0.26 16.98
N GLY A 153 -3.66 0.43 16.21
CA GLY A 153 -4.35 1.73 16.15
C GLY A 153 -4.90 2.16 17.50
N ARG A 154 -5.60 1.28 18.24
CA ARG A 154 -6.07 1.62 19.60
C ARG A 154 -4.95 1.90 20.58
N TYR A 155 -3.81 1.21 20.46
CA TYR A 155 -2.64 1.49 21.26
C TYR A 155 -2.12 2.92 21.00
N LEU A 156 -2.01 3.30 19.72
CA LEU A 156 -1.60 4.66 19.32
C LEU A 156 -2.59 5.71 19.82
N ASP A 157 -3.90 5.48 19.66
CA ASP A 157 -4.93 6.41 20.15
C ASP A 157 -4.82 6.62 21.66
N THR A 158 -4.60 5.54 22.42
CA THR A 158 -4.43 5.60 23.88
C THR A 158 -3.16 6.35 24.26
N ALA A 159 -2.05 6.10 23.57
CA ALA A 159 -0.78 6.80 23.80
C ALA A 159 -0.93 8.31 23.54
N CYS A 160 -1.51 8.69 22.40
CA CYS A 160 -1.81 10.09 22.06
C CYS A 160 -2.73 10.75 23.10
N GLN A 161 -3.75 10.03 23.58
CA GLN A 161 -4.65 10.54 24.60
C GLN A 161 -3.90 10.81 25.91
N LEU A 162 -3.04 9.90 26.36
CA LEU A 162 -2.25 10.07 27.58
C LEU A 162 -1.30 11.27 27.48
N GLU A 163 -0.65 11.47 26.33
CA GLU A 163 0.21 12.63 26.09
C GLU A 163 -0.56 13.97 26.09
N SER A 164 -1.84 13.94 25.73
CA SER A 164 -2.70 15.12 25.73
C SER A 164 -3.30 15.48 27.10
N LEU A 165 -3.08 14.65 28.14
CA LEU A 165 -3.63 14.92 29.47
C LEU A 165 -2.87 16.06 30.16
N PRO A 166 -3.57 17.07 30.70
CA PRO A 166 -2.93 18.11 31.49
C PRO A 166 -2.40 17.51 32.79
N PHE A 167 -1.09 17.62 33.02
CA PHE A 167 -0.51 17.38 34.35
C PHE A 167 -1.10 18.41 35.32
N ARG A 168 -1.83 17.93 36.33
CA ARG A 168 -2.34 18.74 37.44
C ARG A 168 -1.34 18.77 38.59
#